data_AF-A0A660VK66-F1
#
_entry.id   AF-A0A660VK66-F1
#
_cell.length_a   1.000
_cell.length_b   1.000
_cell.length_c   1.000
_cell.angle_alpha   90.00
_cell.angle_beta   90.00
_cell.angle_gamma   90.00
#
_symmetry.space_group_name_H-M   'P 1'
#
loop_
_entity.id
_entity.type
_entity.pdbx_description
1 polymer ?
#
loop_
_entity_poly.entity_id
_entity_poly.type
_entity_poly.pdbx_seq_one_letter_code
_entity_poly.pdbx_strand_id
1 'polypeptide(L)'
;MLAGYREDFAMRLLLGLVVCVLFVGAALVADDIVRTKDGKSYRGKIVSRTTELVRLKTPYGELRIPTSDIRLIERELERLKVGRQVFEGEVVKEDDESVVLRTDFGELRIPKKKIEKREKFVRVEDARGRERAAVTMDQAQRMRLHQQALQLLRAKAYDEAIKVLAKILKVYPHDSTALYNTACAYALKGERDKAVEFLKRSVEEGFNDFDHIARDPDLDPIRDHPGYKDLMAKKEEYMARGAERFLANLKKQLKLGEGYIYEVDRQRKLIFAVYTSRALLERLKKTLTEYAEAQWRDLFDNKPRHYIAVVILRIQDFQRIAKRRAGGFYNPHTHTLIAPDIGGVLIHEFTHALHFGDISVKRQAHPIWVVEGLATCFESSDLINEHAVPRHNGRLMILKRAIAAGKTIPLKRLMHLSHRQFMRVASVAYAQSRYLMFYLYKKGLLRKFYKTFCDTYKKDRTGICALEKVVGKSIDQFEKEWIEWVKRLQWRRERVKKGGPFLGIVTAPAAGGLKVYRVVEGSPAAKAGLKVNDIIVKADGKPLKTHKDLVDMLRKHKPGDVVEMEVLRDEETKVLKVKLGARKD
;
A
#
# COMPACT_ATOMS: atom_id res chain seq x y z
N MET A 1 15.01 37.03 -44.24
CA MET A 1 16.20 36.54 -44.97
C MET A 1 16.37 35.07 -44.61
N LEU A 2 15.84 34.16 -45.42
CA LEU A 2 16.48 33.53 -46.60
C LEU A 2 17.60 32.53 -46.24
N ALA A 3 17.24 31.25 -46.38
CA ALA A 3 17.94 30.09 -46.97
C ALA A 3 19.48 30.00 -47.09
N GLY A 4 20.00 28.77 -46.94
CA GLY A 4 21.28 28.27 -47.50
C GLY A 4 21.86 27.10 -46.69
N TYR A 5 21.45 25.83 -46.89
CA TYR A 5 22.02 24.81 -47.83
C TYR A 5 23.53 24.55 -47.61
N ARG A 6 23.90 23.34 -47.12
CA ARG A 6 24.41 22.15 -47.90
C ARG A 6 25.85 22.38 -48.44
N GLU A 7 26.78 21.44 -48.55
CA GLU A 7 26.87 19.98 -48.44
C GLU A 7 28.38 19.63 -48.47
N ASP A 8 28.70 18.36 -48.18
CA ASP A 8 29.85 17.60 -48.67
C ASP A 8 31.28 17.96 -48.24
N PHE A 9 31.93 17.01 -47.57
CA PHE A 9 32.85 16.12 -48.29
C PHE A 9 33.12 14.84 -47.51
N ALA A 10 32.46 13.76 -47.92
CA ALA A 10 32.91 12.42 -47.66
C ALA A 10 34.24 12.19 -48.39
N MET A 11 35.34 11.91 -47.69
CA MET A 11 36.43 11.11 -48.24
C MET A 11 37.48 10.74 -47.19
N ARG A 12 38.03 9.52 -47.34
CA ARG A 12 38.96 8.77 -46.47
C ARG A 12 38.22 7.90 -45.45
N LEU A 13 37.57 6.77 -45.75
CA LEU A 13 37.88 5.65 -46.64
C LEU A 13 39.33 5.13 -46.55
N LEU A 14 39.39 3.83 -46.19
CA LEU A 14 40.44 2.83 -46.42
C LEU A 14 41.65 2.76 -45.49
N LEU A 15 41.62 1.71 -44.65
CA LEU A 15 42.59 0.59 -44.61
C LEU A 15 42.09 -0.37 -43.50
N GLY A 16 41.86 -1.67 -43.65
CA GLY A 16 42.02 -2.71 -44.68
C GLY A 16 41.81 -4.04 -43.90
N LEU A 17 40.75 -4.81 -44.17
CA LEU A 17 40.75 -6.12 -44.87
C LEU A 17 41.56 -7.23 -44.13
N VAL A 18 40.95 -8.31 -43.59
CA VAL A 18 40.63 -9.65 -44.23
C VAL A 18 41.56 -10.75 -43.63
N VAL A 19 41.23 -12.00 -43.23
CA VAL A 19 40.10 -12.94 -43.49
C VAL A 19 40.16 -14.23 -42.60
N CYS A 20 38.99 -14.82 -42.29
CA CYS A 20 38.61 -16.28 -42.16
C CYS A 20 39.31 -17.24 -41.15
N VAL A 21 38.68 -18.27 -40.52
CA VAL A 21 37.38 -18.97 -40.70
C VAL A 21 37.04 -19.92 -39.52
N LEU A 22 35.72 -20.10 -39.27
CA LEU A 22 34.95 -21.20 -38.65
C LEU A 22 35.10 -21.61 -37.16
N PHE A 23 34.03 -21.39 -36.37
CA PHE A 23 33.06 -22.45 -36.03
C PHE A 23 31.71 -21.86 -35.57
N VAL A 24 30.65 -22.62 -35.84
CA VAL A 24 29.22 -22.33 -35.67
C VAL A 24 28.82 -22.23 -34.20
N GLY A 25 28.06 -21.18 -33.86
CA GLY A 25 27.33 -21.06 -32.60
C GLY A 25 26.14 -20.14 -32.78
N ALA A 26 24.95 -20.73 -32.88
CA ALA A 26 23.68 -20.05 -33.10
C ALA A 26 23.40 -18.96 -32.04
N ALA A 27 23.34 -17.71 -32.49
CA ALA A 27 22.66 -16.65 -31.75
C ALA A 27 21.29 -16.41 -32.40
N LEU A 28 20.26 -16.75 -31.63
CA LEU A 28 18.84 -16.73 -31.96
C LEU A 28 18.39 -15.40 -32.60
N VAL A 29 17.94 -15.48 -33.86
CA VAL A 29 17.04 -14.50 -34.47
C VAL A 29 15.62 -15.05 -34.27
N ALA A 30 14.68 -14.25 -33.78
CA ALA A 30 13.35 -14.74 -33.40
C ALA A 30 12.61 -15.40 -34.58
N ASP A 31 12.14 -16.64 -34.42
CA ASP A 31 11.41 -17.35 -35.48
C ASP A 31 9.93 -16.93 -35.55
N ASP A 32 9.40 -16.80 -36.77
CA ASP A 32 7.97 -16.74 -37.04
C ASP A 32 7.34 -18.13 -36.83
N ILE A 33 6.13 -18.16 -36.27
CA ILE A 33 5.34 -19.39 -36.14
C ILE A 33 4.11 -19.26 -37.04
N VAL A 34 4.09 -20.04 -38.13
CA VAL A 34 2.94 -20.12 -39.04
C VAL A 34 2.04 -21.27 -38.58
N ARG A 35 0.82 -20.95 -38.15
CA ARG A 35 -0.19 -21.94 -37.80
C ARG A 35 -1.18 -22.12 -38.94
N THR A 36 -1.36 -23.34 -39.41
CA THR A 36 -2.30 -23.67 -40.49
C THR A 36 -3.67 -24.07 -39.95
N LYS A 37 -4.69 -24.03 -40.82
CA LYS A 37 -6.08 -24.35 -40.49
C LYS A 37 -6.28 -25.81 -40.12
N ASP A 38 -5.47 -26.71 -40.68
CA ASP A 38 -5.43 -28.14 -40.36
C ASP A 38 -4.71 -28.46 -39.04
N GLY A 39 -4.32 -27.44 -38.27
CA GLY A 39 -3.75 -27.59 -36.92
C GLY A 39 -2.24 -27.75 -36.88
N LYS A 40 -1.54 -27.80 -38.02
CA LYS A 40 -0.08 -27.87 -38.05
C LYS A 40 0.55 -26.51 -37.71
N SER A 41 1.78 -26.55 -37.20
CA SER A 41 2.54 -25.36 -36.81
C SER A 41 3.96 -25.48 -37.35
N TYR A 42 4.40 -24.45 -38.06
CA TYR A 42 5.70 -24.41 -38.72
C TYR A 42 6.49 -23.23 -38.18
N ARG A 43 7.74 -23.48 -37.78
CA ARG A 43 8.65 -22.47 -37.21
C ARG A 43 9.78 -22.16 -38.18
N GLY A 44 10.02 -20.88 -38.45
CA GLY A 44 11.12 -20.42 -39.30
C GLY A 44 11.01 -18.93 -39.61
N LYS A 45 11.82 -18.43 -40.54
CA LYS A 45 11.80 -17.02 -40.94
C LYS A 45 10.97 -16.81 -42.21
N ILE A 46 9.97 -15.94 -42.17
CA ILE A 46 9.22 -15.60 -43.38
C ILE A 46 10.12 -14.81 -44.32
N VAL A 47 10.40 -15.37 -45.50
CA VAL A 47 11.25 -14.78 -46.54
C VAL A 47 10.45 -13.89 -47.49
N SER A 48 9.22 -14.29 -47.79
CA SER A 48 8.29 -13.48 -48.59
C SER A 48 6.85 -13.87 -48.32
N ARG A 49 5.96 -12.93 -48.61
CA ARG A 49 4.52 -13.05 -48.37
C ARG A 49 3.77 -12.41 -49.53
N THR A 50 2.93 -13.18 -50.18
CA THR A 50 1.99 -12.71 -51.20
C THR A 50 0.56 -13.03 -50.78
N THR A 51 -0.41 -12.53 -51.55
CA THR A 51 -1.83 -12.85 -51.36
C THR A 51 -2.12 -14.35 -51.46
N GLU A 52 -1.27 -15.11 -52.12
CA GLU A 52 -1.45 -16.53 -52.42
C GLU A 52 -0.52 -17.44 -51.62
N LEU A 53 0.67 -16.97 -51.23
CA LEU A 53 1.71 -17.82 -50.66
C LEU A 53 2.55 -17.12 -49.58
N VAL A 54 2.89 -17.85 -48.52
CA VAL A 54 3.93 -17.51 -47.55
C VAL A 54 5.12 -18.45 -47.72
N ARG A 55 6.30 -17.89 -47.96
CA ARG A 55 7.56 -18.63 -48.03
C ARG A 55 8.27 -18.54 -46.68
N LEU A 56 8.39 -19.66 -45.98
CA LEU A 56 8.96 -19.79 -44.65
C LEU A 56 10.28 -20.58 -44.73
N LYS A 57 11.42 -19.92 -44.48
CA LYS A 57 12.72 -20.58 -44.41
C LYS A 57 12.90 -21.22 -43.04
N THR A 58 12.92 -22.53 -43.01
CA THR A 58 13.15 -23.33 -41.79
C THR A 58 14.58 -23.89 -41.80
N PRO A 59 15.06 -24.47 -40.69
CA PRO A 59 16.34 -25.19 -40.66
C PRO A 59 16.41 -26.37 -41.65
N TYR A 60 15.25 -26.92 -42.05
CA TYR A 60 15.13 -28.08 -42.92
C TYR A 60 14.88 -27.73 -44.40
N GLY A 61 14.98 -26.44 -44.73
CA GLY A 61 14.70 -25.93 -46.06
C GLY A 61 13.51 -24.95 -46.08
N GLU A 62 13.16 -24.52 -47.28
CA GLU A 62 12.11 -23.52 -47.47
C GLU A 62 10.75 -24.19 -47.68
N LEU A 63 9.79 -23.84 -46.83
CA LEU A 63 8.40 -24.25 -46.95
C LEU A 63 7.60 -23.19 -47.69
N ARG A 64 6.78 -23.64 -48.63
CA ARG A 64 5.81 -22.82 -49.37
C ARG A 64 4.43 -23.17 -48.86
N ILE A 65 3.82 -22.26 -48.10
CA ILE A 65 2.53 -22.49 -47.45
C ILE A 65 1.49 -21.58 -48.12
N PRO A 66 0.44 -22.12 -48.75
CA PRO A 66 -0.63 -21.30 -49.32
C PRO A 66 -1.23 -20.38 -48.25
N THR A 67 -1.38 -19.09 -48.56
CA THR A 67 -1.94 -18.09 -47.65
C THR A 67 -3.38 -18.46 -47.24
N SER A 68 -4.11 -19.19 -48.10
CA SER A 68 -5.43 -19.77 -47.81
C SER A 68 -5.44 -20.76 -46.65
N ASP A 69 -4.31 -21.42 -46.40
CA ASP A 69 -4.19 -22.53 -45.46
C ASP A 69 -3.70 -22.04 -44.10
N ILE A 70 -3.28 -20.79 -44.00
CA ILE A 70 -2.75 -20.17 -42.78
C ILE A 70 -3.91 -19.63 -41.95
N ARG A 71 -3.96 -20.07 -40.69
CA ARG A 71 -4.91 -19.59 -39.68
C ARG A 71 -4.42 -18.28 -39.05
N LEU A 72 -3.16 -18.22 -38.63
CA LEU A 72 -2.51 -17.04 -38.06
C LEU A 72 -0.99 -17.20 -38.09
N ILE A 73 -0.29 -16.08 -37.96
CA ILE A 73 1.17 -16.01 -37.83
C ILE A 73 1.49 -15.34 -36.49
N GLU A 74 2.35 -15.96 -35.70
CA GLU A 74 2.82 -15.44 -34.42
C GLU A 74 4.29 -15.03 -34.55
N ARG A 75 4.63 -13.85 -34.02
CA ARG A 75 6.01 -13.36 -33.95
C ARG A 75 6.37 -13.00 -32.52
N GLU A 76 7.43 -13.60 -32.00
CA GLU A 76 7.96 -13.27 -30.68
C GLU A 76 8.85 -12.02 -30.78
N LEU A 77 8.52 -10.99 -29.99
CA LEU A 77 9.19 -9.70 -29.94
C LEU A 77 9.67 -9.41 -28.52
N GLU A 78 10.58 -8.44 -28.41
CA GLU A 78 11.05 -7.95 -27.12
C GLU A 78 10.54 -6.54 -26.81
N ARG A 79 10.25 -6.32 -25.53
CA ARG A 79 9.92 -5.04 -24.95
C ARG A 79 10.98 -4.64 -23.93
N LEU A 80 11.68 -3.54 -24.22
CA LEU A 80 12.75 -2.98 -23.39
C LEU A 80 12.30 -1.65 -22.76
N LYS A 81 12.28 -1.60 -21.43
CA LYS A 81 12.02 -0.36 -20.69
C LYS A 81 13.32 0.38 -20.41
N VAL A 82 13.41 1.63 -20.86
CA VAL A 82 14.56 2.51 -20.67
C VAL A 82 14.06 3.83 -20.07
N GLY A 83 14.26 4.03 -18.77
CA GLY A 83 13.71 5.17 -18.04
C GLY A 83 12.18 5.21 -18.11
N ARG A 84 11.62 6.20 -18.81
CA ARG A 84 10.16 6.34 -19.02
C ARG A 84 9.67 5.80 -20.36
N GLN A 85 10.57 5.43 -21.26
CA GLN A 85 10.25 4.96 -22.60
C GLN A 85 10.25 3.43 -22.64
N VAL A 86 9.40 2.89 -23.50
CA VAL A 86 9.28 1.47 -23.77
C VAL A 86 9.50 1.28 -25.26
N PHE A 87 10.48 0.46 -25.61
CA PHE A 87 10.82 0.14 -26.98
C PHE A 87 10.42 -1.30 -27.26
N GLU A 88 9.80 -1.52 -28.42
CA GLU A 88 9.28 -2.83 -28.83
C GLU A 88 9.84 -3.17 -30.20
N GLY A 89 10.38 -4.37 -30.36
CA GLY A 89 10.96 -4.78 -31.63
C GLY A 89 11.59 -6.17 -31.61
N GLU A 90 12.05 -6.60 -32.77
CA GLU A 90 12.83 -7.83 -32.95
C GLU A 90 14.29 -7.54 -32.55
N VAL A 91 14.91 -8.40 -31.73
CA VAL A 91 16.35 -8.26 -31.47
C VAL A 91 17.13 -8.72 -32.70
N VAL A 92 17.77 -7.78 -33.38
CA VAL A 92 18.56 -8.05 -34.59
C VAL A 92 19.98 -8.41 -34.24
N LYS A 93 20.54 -7.75 -33.24
CA LYS A 93 21.92 -7.93 -32.80
C LYS A 93 22.03 -7.60 -31.32
N GLU A 94 22.73 -8.44 -30.58
CA GLU A 94 23.04 -8.20 -29.18
C GLU A 94 24.53 -8.44 -28.98
N ASP A 95 25.21 -7.47 -28.38
CA ASP A 95 26.61 -7.56 -27.95
C ASP A 95 26.69 -7.30 -26.44
N ASP A 96 27.89 -7.34 -25.87
CA ASP A 96 28.08 -7.17 -24.42
C ASP A 96 27.64 -5.79 -23.91
N GLU A 97 27.57 -4.78 -24.78
CA GLU A 97 27.27 -3.40 -24.40
C GLU A 97 25.83 -2.97 -24.73
N SER A 98 25.19 -3.60 -25.71
CA SER A 98 23.95 -3.09 -26.31
C SER A 98 23.04 -4.16 -26.93
N VAL A 99 21.76 -3.81 -27.04
CA VAL A 99 20.73 -4.56 -27.76
C VAL A 99 20.23 -3.71 -28.91
N VAL A 100 20.26 -4.23 -30.14
CA VAL A 100 19.69 -3.59 -31.32
C VAL A 100 18.29 -4.16 -31.58
N LEU A 101 17.27 -3.33 -31.40
CA LEU A 101 15.89 -3.66 -31.71
C LEU A 101 15.51 -3.12 -33.10
N ARG A 102 15.03 -3.98 -33.99
CA ARG A 102 14.29 -3.56 -35.18
C ARG A 102 12.85 -3.32 -34.81
N THR A 103 12.47 -2.05 -34.85
CA THR A 103 11.13 -1.56 -34.55
C THR A 103 10.40 -1.21 -35.85
N ASP A 104 9.10 -0.91 -35.75
CA ASP A 104 8.31 -0.41 -36.88
C ASP A 104 8.83 0.95 -37.42
N PHE A 105 9.73 1.61 -36.67
CA PHE A 105 10.36 2.89 -37.04
C PHE A 105 11.86 2.74 -37.41
N GLY A 106 12.35 1.51 -37.58
CA GLY A 106 13.73 1.21 -37.91
C GLY A 106 14.52 0.58 -36.76
N GLU A 107 15.82 0.38 -36.96
CA GLU A 107 16.70 -0.24 -35.98
C GLU A 107 17.16 0.75 -34.92
N LEU A 108 17.02 0.36 -33.65
CA LEU A 108 17.32 1.15 -32.48
C LEU A 108 18.32 0.41 -31.61
N ARG A 109 19.51 0.99 -31.44
CA ARG A 109 20.55 0.46 -30.54
C ARG A 109 20.37 1.00 -29.13
N ILE A 110 20.12 0.11 -28.18
CA ILE A 110 19.86 0.43 -26.78
C ILE A 110 21.00 -0.11 -25.91
N PRO A 111 21.74 0.74 -25.18
CA PRO A 111 22.77 0.27 -24.26
C PRO A 111 22.18 -0.58 -23.12
N LYS A 112 22.76 -1.76 -22.85
CA LYS A 112 22.26 -2.70 -21.82
C LYS A 112 22.15 -2.06 -20.43
N LYS A 113 23.12 -1.22 -20.07
CA LYS A 113 23.14 -0.47 -18.81
C LYS A 113 21.93 0.48 -18.61
N LYS A 114 21.21 0.83 -19.68
CA LYS A 114 20.03 1.70 -19.63
C LYS A 114 18.71 0.90 -19.60
N ILE A 115 18.76 -0.41 -19.79
CA ILE A 115 17.57 -1.28 -19.79
C ILE A 115 17.22 -1.60 -18.33
N GLU A 116 16.08 -1.09 -17.87
CA GLU A 116 15.54 -1.36 -16.53
C GLU A 116 14.78 -2.68 -16.47
N LYS A 117 14.11 -3.05 -17.57
CA LYS A 117 13.26 -4.25 -17.66
C LYS A 117 13.22 -4.76 -19.09
N ARG A 118 13.29 -6.09 -19.24
CA ARG A 118 13.16 -6.84 -20.49
C ARG A 118 12.00 -7.82 -20.36
N GLU A 119 11.11 -7.81 -21.35
CA GLU A 119 9.95 -8.70 -21.41
C GLU A 119 9.83 -9.26 -22.83
N LYS A 120 9.43 -10.52 -22.94
CA LYS A 120 9.03 -11.12 -24.22
C LYS A 120 7.53 -10.98 -24.40
N PHE A 121 7.08 -10.66 -25.60
CA PHE A 121 5.66 -10.69 -25.95
C PHE A 121 5.46 -11.21 -27.36
N VAL A 122 4.27 -11.72 -27.66
CA VAL A 122 3.93 -12.31 -28.96
C VAL A 122 2.96 -11.39 -29.69
N ARG A 123 3.33 -10.97 -30.91
CA ARG A 123 2.43 -10.29 -31.85
C ARG A 123 1.74 -11.34 -32.72
N VAL A 124 0.42 -11.22 -32.90
CA VAL A 124 -0.38 -12.16 -33.69
C VAL A 124 -0.98 -11.43 -34.91
N GLU A 125 -0.75 -11.98 -36.09
CA GLU A 125 -1.23 -11.42 -37.36
C GLU A 125 -2.06 -12.46 -38.14
N ASP A 126 -3.02 -11.98 -38.95
CA ASP A 126 -3.65 -12.81 -39.97
C ASP A 126 -2.65 -13.13 -41.10
N ALA A 127 -3.05 -14.00 -42.05
CA ALA A 127 -2.21 -14.40 -43.18
C ALA A 127 -1.87 -13.26 -44.18
N ARG A 128 -2.44 -12.06 -44.01
CA ARG A 128 -2.16 -10.86 -44.81
C ARG A 128 -1.42 -9.75 -44.02
N GLY A 129 -1.03 -10.01 -42.77
CA GLY A 129 -0.24 -9.08 -41.95
C GLY A 129 -1.08 -8.07 -41.19
N ARG A 130 -2.41 -8.27 -41.15
CA ARG A 130 -3.28 -7.45 -40.32
C ARG A 130 -3.26 -8.02 -38.91
N GLU A 131 -2.93 -7.16 -37.96
CA GLU A 131 -2.89 -7.49 -36.55
C GLU A 131 -4.24 -8.07 -36.12
N ARG A 132 -4.25 -9.34 -35.70
CA ARG A 132 -5.40 -9.94 -35.03
C ARG A 132 -5.22 -9.71 -33.55
N ALA A 133 -6.33 -9.47 -32.85
CA ALA A 133 -6.31 -9.36 -31.39
C ALA A 133 -5.58 -10.58 -30.79
N ALA A 134 -4.40 -10.35 -30.25
CA ALA A 134 -3.64 -11.33 -29.49
C ALA A 134 -4.32 -11.54 -28.12
N VAL A 135 -4.59 -12.82 -27.80
CA VAL A 135 -4.32 -13.44 -26.49
C VAL A 135 -5.23 -13.04 -25.31
N THR A 136 -5.31 -13.93 -24.32
CA THR A 136 -5.82 -13.67 -22.96
C THR A 136 -5.35 -12.29 -22.50
N MET A 137 -6.30 -11.36 -22.43
CA MET A 137 -6.10 -9.97 -22.02
C MET A 137 -5.20 -9.92 -20.78
N ASP A 138 -4.03 -9.28 -20.88
CA ASP A 138 -3.14 -9.11 -19.74
C ASP A 138 -3.64 -8.00 -18.79
N GLN A 139 -2.98 -7.83 -17.63
CA GLN A 139 -3.38 -6.82 -16.65
C GLN A 139 -3.34 -5.38 -17.21
N ALA A 140 -2.38 -5.06 -18.07
CA ALA A 140 -2.22 -3.73 -18.64
C ALA A 140 -3.30 -3.43 -19.70
N GLN A 141 -3.63 -4.42 -20.53
CA GLN A 141 -4.73 -4.38 -21.49
C GLN A 141 -6.08 -4.26 -20.78
N ARG A 142 -6.28 -5.03 -19.69
CA ARG A 142 -7.46 -4.91 -18.83
C ARG A 142 -7.61 -3.48 -18.29
N MET A 143 -6.54 -2.88 -17.77
CA MET A 143 -6.56 -1.50 -17.28
C MET A 143 -6.87 -0.49 -18.39
N ARG A 144 -6.31 -0.66 -19.59
CA ARG A 144 -6.60 0.21 -20.75
C ARG A 144 -8.06 0.13 -21.18
N LEU A 145 -8.64 -1.08 -21.21
CA LEU A 145 -10.05 -1.28 -21.56
C LEU A 145 -10.99 -0.65 -20.51
N HIS A 146 -10.66 -0.75 -19.22
CA HIS A 146 -11.38 -0.02 -18.16
C HIS A 146 -11.33 1.50 -18.38
N GLN A 147 -10.15 2.05 -18.67
CA GLN A 147 -9.99 3.48 -18.95
C GLN A 147 -10.77 3.92 -20.19
N GLN A 148 -10.73 3.11 -21.26
CA GLN A 148 -11.48 3.37 -22.49
C GLN A 148 -12.99 3.38 -22.23
N ALA A 149 -13.51 2.41 -21.48
CA ALA A 149 -14.93 2.35 -21.13
C ALA A 149 -15.39 3.60 -20.34
N LEU A 150 -14.58 4.06 -19.38
CA LEU A 150 -14.87 5.30 -18.63
C LEU A 150 -14.85 6.55 -19.52
N GLN A 151 -13.97 6.61 -20.53
CA GLN A 151 -13.98 7.71 -21.51
C GLN A 151 -15.25 7.69 -22.37
N LEU A 152 -15.68 6.50 -22.81
CA LEU A 152 -16.91 6.33 -23.59
C LEU A 152 -18.17 6.70 -22.79
N LEU A 153 -18.23 6.31 -21.50
CA LEU A 153 -19.29 6.74 -20.58
C LEU A 153 -19.39 8.26 -20.47
N ARG A 154 -18.24 8.95 -20.30
CA ARG A 154 -18.19 10.43 -20.26
C ARG A 154 -18.60 11.07 -21.59
N ALA A 155 -18.29 10.41 -22.70
CA ALA A 155 -18.71 10.82 -24.04
C ALA A 155 -20.17 10.46 -24.36
N LYS A 156 -20.92 9.87 -23.42
CA LYS A 156 -22.28 9.36 -23.59
C LYS A 156 -22.42 8.26 -24.67
N ALA A 157 -21.32 7.62 -25.04
CA ALA A 157 -21.26 6.50 -26.00
C ALA A 157 -21.50 5.16 -25.27
N TYR A 158 -22.73 4.98 -24.77
CA TYR A 158 -23.06 3.91 -23.82
C TYR A 158 -22.96 2.51 -24.45
N ASP A 159 -23.40 2.34 -25.70
CA ASP A 159 -23.34 1.05 -26.39
C ASP A 159 -21.90 0.62 -26.68
N GLU A 160 -21.03 1.56 -27.05
CA GLU A 160 -19.60 1.34 -27.23
C GLU A 160 -18.94 0.99 -25.90
N ALA A 161 -19.29 1.69 -24.81
CA ALA A 161 -18.79 1.39 -23.47
C ALA A 161 -19.15 -0.04 -23.05
N ILE A 162 -20.42 -0.45 -23.24
CA ILE A 162 -20.89 -1.82 -22.97
C ILE A 162 -20.11 -2.84 -23.81
N LYS A 163 -19.89 -2.58 -25.11
CA LYS A 163 -19.09 -3.46 -25.98
C LYS A 163 -17.65 -3.60 -25.49
N VAL A 164 -17.02 -2.52 -25.01
CA VAL A 164 -15.66 -2.56 -24.45
C VAL A 164 -15.63 -3.36 -23.14
N LEU A 165 -16.58 -3.12 -22.23
CA LEU A 165 -16.68 -3.82 -20.96
C LEU A 165 -16.99 -5.31 -21.14
N ALA A 166 -17.81 -5.67 -22.14
CA ALA A 166 -18.07 -7.06 -22.50
C ALA A 166 -16.80 -7.81 -22.93
N LYS A 167 -15.83 -7.15 -23.58
CA LYS A 167 -14.51 -7.75 -23.86
C LYS A 167 -13.78 -8.11 -22.56
N ILE A 168 -13.92 -7.28 -21.53
CA ILE A 168 -13.33 -7.55 -20.22
C ILE A 168 -14.01 -8.77 -19.59
N LEU A 169 -15.34 -8.72 -19.48
CA LEU A 169 -16.16 -9.74 -18.83
C LEU A 169 -16.11 -11.10 -19.52
N LYS A 170 -15.81 -11.15 -20.83
CA LYS A 170 -15.59 -12.40 -21.55
C LYS A 170 -14.36 -13.17 -21.05
N VAL A 171 -13.31 -12.47 -20.61
CA VAL A 171 -12.06 -13.08 -20.12
C VAL A 171 -12.01 -13.11 -18.59
N TYR A 172 -12.56 -12.10 -17.93
CA TYR A 172 -12.67 -11.98 -16.49
C TYR A 172 -14.14 -11.82 -16.07
N PRO A 173 -14.93 -12.91 -16.04
CA PRO A 173 -16.37 -12.85 -15.72
C PRO A 173 -16.69 -12.26 -14.35
N HIS A 174 -15.74 -12.38 -13.41
CA HIS A 174 -15.84 -11.91 -12.02
C HIS A 174 -15.18 -10.53 -11.82
N ASP A 175 -14.91 -9.77 -12.90
CA ASP A 175 -14.39 -8.41 -12.78
C ASP A 175 -15.49 -7.47 -12.25
N SER A 176 -15.51 -7.29 -10.93
CA SER A 176 -16.50 -6.48 -10.23
C SER A 176 -16.53 -5.02 -10.69
N THR A 177 -15.40 -4.44 -11.11
CA THR A 177 -15.33 -3.08 -11.66
C THR A 177 -15.97 -3.02 -13.05
N ALA A 178 -15.76 -4.05 -13.88
CA ALA A 178 -16.33 -4.09 -15.22
C ALA A 178 -17.84 -4.30 -15.15
N LEU A 179 -18.30 -5.15 -14.23
CA LEU A 179 -19.73 -5.31 -13.91
C LEU A 179 -20.34 -3.98 -13.43
N TYR A 180 -19.66 -3.25 -12.54
CA TYR A 180 -20.14 -1.96 -12.02
C TYR A 180 -20.29 -0.92 -13.14
N ASN A 181 -19.24 -0.74 -13.95
CA ASN A 181 -19.29 0.22 -15.06
C ASN A 181 -20.30 -0.20 -16.13
N THR A 182 -20.58 -1.50 -16.28
CA THR A 182 -21.64 -1.99 -17.18
C THR A 182 -23.02 -1.61 -16.62
N ALA A 183 -23.22 -1.71 -15.30
CA ALA A 183 -24.42 -1.23 -14.65
C ALA A 183 -24.63 0.28 -14.86
N CYS A 184 -23.57 1.09 -14.70
CA CYS A 184 -23.59 2.53 -14.96
C CYS A 184 -23.98 2.83 -16.41
N ALA A 185 -23.39 2.12 -17.39
CA ALA A 185 -23.72 2.28 -18.80
C ALA A 185 -25.20 1.99 -19.10
N TYR A 186 -25.75 0.89 -18.56
CA TYR A 186 -27.17 0.57 -18.73
C TYR A 186 -28.09 1.56 -18.01
N ALA A 187 -27.71 2.05 -16.83
CA ALA A 187 -28.49 3.04 -16.09
C ALA A 187 -28.61 4.34 -16.89
N LEU A 188 -27.48 4.86 -17.39
CA LEU A 188 -27.43 6.07 -18.21
C LEU A 188 -28.13 5.91 -19.57
N LYS A 189 -28.14 4.69 -20.14
CA LYS A 189 -28.88 4.36 -21.37
C LYS A 189 -30.40 4.28 -21.15
N GLY A 190 -30.88 4.18 -19.90
CA GLY A 190 -32.30 4.01 -19.57
C GLY A 190 -32.76 2.54 -19.49
N GLU A 191 -31.83 1.58 -19.55
CA GLU A 191 -32.09 0.14 -19.48
C GLU A 191 -32.04 -0.32 -18.02
N ARG A 192 -33.06 0.07 -17.25
CA ARG A 192 -33.06 0.06 -15.77
C ARG A 192 -32.94 -1.34 -15.16
N ASP A 193 -33.63 -2.34 -15.71
CA ASP A 193 -33.57 -3.72 -15.21
C ASP A 193 -32.17 -4.32 -15.36
N LYS A 194 -31.57 -4.17 -16.56
CA LYS A 194 -30.20 -4.62 -16.85
C LYS A 194 -29.19 -3.93 -15.95
N ALA A 195 -29.34 -2.62 -15.75
CA ALA A 195 -28.48 -1.87 -14.85
C ALA A 195 -28.47 -2.45 -13.44
N VAL A 196 -29.64 -2.75 -12.88
CA VAL A 196 -29.77 -3.35 -11.54
C VAL A 196 -29.24 -4.78 -11.50
N GLU A 197 -29.44 -5.58 -12.55
CA GLU A 197 -28.87 -6.93 -12.65
C GLU A 197 -27.34 -6.89 -12.57
N PHE A 198 -26.70 -6.05 -13.40
CA PHE A 198 -25.25 -5.90 -13.40
C PHE A 198 -24.71 -5.30 -12.10
N LEU A 199 -25.45 -4.39 -11.47
CA LEU A 199 -25.08 -3.82 -10.18
C LEU A 199 -25.09 -4.88 -9.08
N LYS A 200 -26.14 -5.71 -9.01
CA LYS A 200 -26.23 -6.84 -8.08
C LYS A 200 -25.06 -7.79 -8.25
N ARG A 201 -24.78 -8.20 -9.49
CA ARG A 201 -23.63 -9.05 -9.82
C ARG A 201 -22.30 -8.40 -9.43
N SER A 202 -22.12 -7.10 -9.67
CA SER A 202 -20.91 -6.38 -9.29
C SER A 202 -20.66 -6.41 -7.76
N VAL A 203 -21.69 -6.13 -6.97
CA VAL A 203 -21.65 -6.21 -5.50
C VAL A 203 -21.38 -7.64 -5.05
N GLU A 204 -22.03 -8.60 -5.69
CA GLU A 204 -21.82 -10.03 -5.46
C GLU A 204 -20.41 -10.47 -5.84
N GLU A 205 -19.71 -9.82 -6.76
CA GLU A 205 -18.31 -10.10 -7.10
C GLU A 205 -17.29 -9.26 -6.30
N GLY A 206 -17.76 -8.46 -5.33
CA GLY A 206 -16.91 -7.79 -4.35
C GLY A 206 -16.77 -6.27 -4.53
N PHE A 207 -17.56 -5.64 -5.41
CA PHE A 207 -17.66 -4.18 -5.44
C PHE A 207 -18.57 -3.70 -4.30
N ASN A 208 -18.03 -3.64 -3.08
CA ASN A 208 -18.82 -3.37 -1.86
C ASN A 208 -18.68 -1.92 -1.33
N ASP A 209 -18.25 -0.96 -2.17
CA ASP A 209 -18.25 0.46 -1.83
C ASP A 209 -19.65 1.07 -2.01
N PHE A 210 -20.55 0.77 -1.07
CA PHE A 210 -21.92 1.27 -1.10
C PHE A 210 -22.05 2.79 -0.97
N ASP A 211 -21.02 3.47 -0.46
CA ASP A 211 -21.00 4.93 -0.43
C ASP A 211 -20.72 5.54 -1.80
N HIS A 212 -19.91 4.86 -2.62
CA HIS A 212 -19.75 5.19 -4.02
C HIS A 212 -21.07 4.93 -4.76
N ILE A 213 -21.64 3.73 -4.64
CA ILE A 213 -22.93 3.35 -5.28
C ILE A 213 -24.06 4.35 -4.95
N ALA A 214 -24.15 4.80 -3.70
CA ALA A 214 -25.20 5.72 -3.26
C ALA A 214 -25.06 7.14 -3.85
N ARG A 215 -23.84 7.56 -4.22
CA ARG A 215 -23.51 8.94 -4.60
C ARG A 215 -23.11 9.07 -6.07
N ASP A 216 -23.00 7.97 -6.78
CA ASP A 216 -22.67 7.94 -8.19
C ASP A 216 -23.86 8.51 -9.00
N PRO A 217 -23.69 9.63 -9.73
CA PRO A 217 -24.75 10.19 -10.55
C PRO A 217 -25.10 9.27 -11.73
N ASP A 218 -24.19 8.39 -12.16
CA ASP A 218 -24.47 7.46 -13.26
C ASP A 218 -25.59 6.47 -12.90
N LEU A 219 -25.85 6.27 -11.60
CA LEU A 219 -26.91 5.42 -11.07
C LEU A 219 -28.19 6.20 -10.68
N ASP A 220 -28.24 7.52 -10.86
CA ASP A 220 -29.45 8.33 -10.60
C ASP A 220 -30.72 7.74 -11.26
N PRO A 221 -30.70 7.27 -12.52
CA PRO A 221 -31.89 6.72 -13.20
C PRO A 221 -32.49 5.46 -12.57
N ILE A 222 -31.77 4.78 -11.68
CA ILE A 222 -32.20 3.51 -11.08
C ILE A 222 -32.46 3.59 -9.57
N ARG A 223 -32.30 4.76 -8.93
CA ARG A 223 -32.40 4.87 -7.46
C ARG A 223 -33.77 4.53 -6.89
N ASP A 224 -34.83 4.81 -7.64
CA ASP A 224 -36.21 4.49 -7.31
C ASP A 224 -36.60 3.04 -7.66
N HIS A 225 -35.77 2.33 -8.44
CA HIS A 225 -36.01 0.96 -8.87
C HIS A 225 -36.07 -0.01 -7.66
N PRO A 226 -37.06 -0.92 -7.59
CA PRO A 226 -37.20 -1.84 -6.44
C PRO A 226 -35.94 -2.66 -6.17
N GLY A 227 -35.28 -3.16 -7.23
CA GLY A 227 -34.06 -3.95 -7.08
C GLY A 227 -32.83 -3.14 -6.63
N TYR A 228 -32.77 -1.83 -6.89
CA TYR A 228 -31.73 -0.96 -6.32
C TYR A 228 -32.00 -0.73 -4.82
N LYS A 229 -33.24 -0.40 -4.47
CA LYS A 229 -33.66 -0.22 -3.07
C LYS A 229 -33.39 -1.47 -2.23
N ASP A 230 -33.72 -2.65 -2.74
CA ASP A 230 -33.43 -3.94 -2.10
C ASP A 230 -31.91 -4.15 -1.89
N LEU A 231 -31.10 -3.89 -2.91
CA LEU A 231 -29.64 -3.98 -2.82
C LEU A 231 -29.07 -3.03 -1.75
N MET A 232 -29.55 -1.79 -1.71
CA MET A 232 -29.12 -0.79 -0.72
C MET A 232 -29.60 -1.12 0.69
N ALA A 233 -30.80 -1.70 0.85
CA ALA A 233 -31.31 -2.17 2.13
C ALA A 233 -30.45 -3.32 2.70
N LYS A 234 -29.90 -4.17 1.82
CA LYS A 234 -29.05 -5.32 2.18
C LYS A 234 -27.55 -5.01 2.22
N LYS A 235 -27.14 -3.74 2.16
CA LYS A 235 -25.72 -3.34 2.05
C LYS A 235 -24.82 -3.94 3.12
N GLU A 236 -25.28 -4.00 4.38
CA GLU A 236 -24.48 -4.52 5.50
C GLU A 236 -24.23 -6.03 5.35
N GLU A 237 -25.22 -6.77 4.84
CA GLU A 237 -25.10 -8.20 4.56
C GLU A 237 -24.09 -8.47 3.44
N TYR A 238 -24.16 -7.69 2.35
CA TYR A 238 -23.20 -7.80 1.25
C TYR A 238 -21.78 -7.43 1.67
N MET A 239 -21.61 -6.36 2.45
CA MET A 239 -20.31 -5.98 3.00
C MET A 239 -19.74 -7.07 3.91
N ALA A 240 -20.57 -7.68 4.77
CA ALA A 240 -20.15 -8.80 5.60
C ALA A 240 -19.73 -10.02 4.76
N ARG A 241 -20.49 -10.40 3.73
CA ARG A 241 -20.10 -11.47 2.79
C ARG A 241 -18.83 -11.13 2.01
N GLY A 242 -18.64 -9.87 1.64
CA GLY A 242 -17.41 -9.37 1.03
C GLY A 242 -16.21 -9.51 1.96
N ALA A 243 -16.37 -9.20 3.25
CA ALA A 243 -15.33 -9.34 4.27
C ALA A 243 -14.90 -10.81 4.47
N GLU A 244 -15.84 -11.75 4.51
CA GLU A 244 -15.53 -13.20 4.60
C GLU A 244 -14.72 -13.68 3.40
N ARG A 245 -15.10 -13.26 2.19
CA ARG A 245 -14.38 -13.61 0.95
C ARG A 245 -13.01 -12.97 0.88
N PHE A 246 -12.90 -11.71 1.32
CA PHE A 246 -11.62 -11.04 1.45
C PHE A 246 -10.70 -11.80 2.40
N LEU A 247 -11.20 -12.22 3.57
CA LEU A 247 -10.45 -13.01 4.54
C LEU A 247 -9.99 -14.36 3.95
N ALA A 248 -10.87 -15.06 3.23
CA ALA A 248 -10.53 -16.31 2.55
C ALA A 248 -9.42 -16.11 1.49
N ASN A 249 -9.49 -15.03 0.71
CA ASN A 249 -8.48 -14.68 -0.28
C ASN A 249 -7.16 -14.26 0.38
N LEU A 250 -7.23 -13.48 1.46
CA LEU A 250 -6.07 -13.08 2.25
C LEU A 250 -5.33 -14.30 2.79
N LYS A 251 -6.06 -15.29 3.32
CA LYS A 251 -5.50 -16.57 3.79
C LYS A 251 -4.76 -17.31 2.67
N LYS A 252 -5.33 -17.38 1.47
CA LYS A 252 -4.69 -18.00 0.29
C LYS A 252 -3.44 -17.25 -0.16
N GLN A 253 -3.48 -15.91 -0.15
CA GLN A 253 -2.39 -15.06 -0.65
C GLN A 253 -1.20 -15.01 0.30
N LEU A 254 -1.45 -14.85 1.60
CA LEU A 254 -0.37 -14.69 2.58
C LEU A 254 0.35 -16.01 2.88
N LYS A 255 -0.28 -17.17 2.61
CA LYS A 255 0.29 -18.51 2.86
C LYS A 255 0.99 -18.56 4.24
N LEU A 256 0.23 -18.16 5.26
CA LEU A 256 0.70 -18.14 6.64
C LEU A 256 0.61 -19.56 7.20
N GLY A 257 1.58 -19.96 8.02
CA GLY A 257 1.58 -21.26 8.67
C GLY A 257 0.50 -21.39 9.75
N GLU A 258 0.60 -22.45 10.55
CA GLU A 258 -0.30 -22.69 11.68
C GLU A 258 -0.17 -21.62 12.80
N GLY A 259 -1.21 -21.51 13.63
CA GLY A 259 -1.27 -20.60 14.78
C GLY A 259 -1.82 -19.19 14.51
N TYR A 260 -2.33 -18.92 13.29
CA TYR A 260 -3.02 -17.68 12.98
C TYR A 260 -4.53 -17.79 13.26
N ILE A 261 -5.09 -16.78 13.92
CA ILE A 261 -6.53 -16.62 14.08
C ILE A 261 -7.06 -15.76 12.93
N TYR A 262 -8.11 -16.26 12.28
CA TYR A 262 -8.84 -15.58 11.21
C TYR A 262 -10.27 -15.32 11.68
N GLU A 263 -10.72 -14.07 11.66
CA GLU A 263 -12.07 -13.72 12.12
C GLU A 263 -12.60 -12.47 11.42
N VAL A 264 -13.90 -12.46 11.11
CA VAL A 264 -14.63 -11.24 10.73
C VAL A 264 -15.46 -10.76 11.92
N ASP A 265 -15.08 -9.62 12.49
CA ASP A 265 -15.88 -8.92 13.52
C ASP A 265 -16.85 -7.97 12.80
N ARG A 266 -18.11 -8.42 12.65
CA ARG A 266 -19.15 -7.65 11.95
C ARG A 266 -19.57 -6.40 12.74
N GLN A 267 -19.55 -6.47 14.07
CA GLN A 267 -19.96 -5.36 14.92
C GLN A 267 -18.99 -4.18 14.77
N ARG A 268 -17.68 -4.47 14.72
CA ARG A 268 -16.63 -3.44 14.61
C ARG A 268 -16.21 -3.15 13.17
N LYS A 269 -16.74 -3.89 12.19
CA LYS A 269 -16.28 -3.89 10.80
C LYS A 269 -14.77 -4.12 10.70
N LEU A 270 -14.26 -5.12 11.42
CA LEU A 270 -12.84 -5.51 11.38
C LEU A 270 -12.68 -6.92 10.83
N ILE A 271 -11.60 -7.14 10.10
CA ILE A 271 -11.18 -8.46 9.63
C ILE A 271 -9.83 -8.75 10.28
N PHE A 272 -9.68 -9.88 10.96
CA PHE A 272 -8.45 -10.26 11.64
C PHE A 272 -7.76 -11.40 10.91
N ALA A 273 -6.46 -11.26 10.70
CA ALA A 273 -5.54 -12.33 10.36
C ALA A 273 -4.30 -12.16 11.24
N VAL A 274 -4.33 -12.73 12.44
CA VAL A 274 -3.43 -12.35 13.52
C VAL A 274 -2.72 -13.56 14.12
N TYR A 275 -1.43 -13.43 14.38
CA TYR A 275 -0.67 -14.40 15.18
C TYR A 275 -0.64 -13.94 16.63
N THR A 276 -1.63 -14.39 17.40
CA THR A 276 -1.84 -14.02 18.80
C THR A 276 -2.85 -14.99 19.41
N SER A 277 -2.97 -15.00 20.74
CA SER A 277 -3.99 -15.81 21.42
C SER A 277 -5.40 -15.26 21.33
N ARG A 278 -6.40 -16.13 21.53
CA ARG A 278 -7.81 -15.69 21.53
C ARG A 278 -8.08 -14.66 22.62
N ALA A 279 -7.49 -14.84 23.80
CA ALA A 279 -7.57 -13.89 24.91
C ALA A 279 -6.97 -12.51 24.54
N LEU A 280 -5.85 -12.47 23.81
CA LEU A 280 -5.28 -11.22 23.31
C LEU A 280 -6.11 -10.61 22.20
N LEU A 281 -6.67 -11.43 21.30
CA LEU A 281 -7.51 -10.94 20.23
C LEU A 281 -8.73 -10.19 20.80
N GLU A 282 -9.39 -10.72 21.84
CA GLU A 282 -10.49 -10.02 22.49
C GLU A 282 -10.06 -8.70 23.15
N ARG A 283 -8.89 -8.70 23.81
CA ARG A 283 -8.32 -7.45 24.38
C ARG A 283 -7.93 -6.46 23.30
N LEU A 284 -7.42 -6.95 22.17
CA LEU A 284 -7.06 -6.16 21.00
C LEU A 284 -8.29 -5.51 20.38
N LYS A 285 -9.37 -6.26 20.16
CA LYS A 285 -10.66 -5.73 19.69
C LYS A 285 -11.14 -4.60 20.58
N LYS A 286 -11.11 -4.81 21.91
CA LYS A 286 -11.48 -3.77 22.89
C LYS A 286 -10.58 -2.54 22.78
N THR A 287 -9.27 -2.74 22.76
CA THR A 287 -8.28 -1.65 22.67
C THR A 287 -8.46 -0.82 21.38
N LEU A 288 -8.63 -1.48 20.23
CA LEU A 288 -8.88 -0.80 18.96
C LEU A 288 -10.20 -0.03 18.99
N THR A 289 -11.24 -0.57 19.64
CA THR A 289 -12.52 0.13 19.83
C THR A 289 -12.34 1.40 20.66
N GLU A 290 -11.65 1.30 21.80
CA GLU A 290 -11.39 2.45 22.69
C GLU A 290 -10.57 3.53 21.98
N TYR A 291 -9.56 3.15 21.18
CA TYR A 291 -8.81 4.09 20.35
C TYR A 291 -9.64 4.72 19.25
N ALA A 292 -10.52 3.95 18.59
CA ALA A 292 -11.40 4.47 17.56
C ALA A 292 -12.37 5.51 18.13
N GLU A 293 -13.07 5.18 19.22
CA GLU A 293 -14.00 6.10 19.87
C GLU A 293 -13.29 7.35 20.40
N ALA A 294 -12.10 7.21 20.98
CA ALA A 294 -11.29 8.35 21.41
C ALA A 294 -10.97 9.30 20.26
N GLN A 295 -10.48 8.78 19.13
CA GLN A 295 -10.10 9.61 17.99
C GLN A 295 -11.30 10.17 17.23
N TRP A 296 -12.44 9.48 17.19
CA TRP A 296 -13.69 10.04 16.66
C TRP A 296 -14.24 11.16 17.54
N ARG A 297 -14.17 10.99 18.87
CA ARG A 297 -14.60 12.04 19.81
C ARG A 297 -13.74 13.30 19.66
N ASP A 298 -12.42 13.12 19.57
CA ASP A 298 -11.47 14.21 19.73
C ASP A 298 -10.96 14.81 18.42
N LEU A 299 -11.07 14.10 17.29
CA LEU A 299 -10.39 14.48 16.06
C LEU A 299 -11.20 14.28 14.76
N PHE A 300 -11.64 13.06 14.47
CA PHE A 300 -12.23 12.69 13.18
C PHE A 300 -13.77 12.74 13.22
N ASP A 301 -14.39 13.45 12.28
CA ASP A 301 -15.85 13.62 12.27
C ASP A 301 -16.59 12.40 11.74
N ASN A 302 -15.95 11.56 10.92
CA ASN A 302 -16.59 10.44 10.24
C ASN A 302 -15.92 9.10 10.58
N LYS A 303 -16.75 8.07 10.80
CA LYS A 303 -16.32 6.68 10.99
C LYS A 303 -16.10 6.00 9.63
N PRO A 304 -15.10 5.09 9.50
CA PRO A 304 -14.99 4.21 8.34
C PRO A 304 -16.28 3.39 8.17
N ARG A 305 -16.79 3.31 6.93
CA ARG A 305 -18.00 2.54 6.61
C ARG A 305 -17.69 1.15 6.05
N HIS A 306 -16.46 0.94 5.60
CA HIS A 306 -15.91 -0.31 5.09
C HIS A 306 -15.27 -1.15 6.20
N TYR A 307 -15.03 -2.43 5.90
CA TYR A 307 -14.23 -3.29 6.77
C TYR A 307 -12.75 -2.95 6.70
N ILE A 308 -12.08 -2.92 7.85
CA ILE A 308 -10.62 -2.74 7.95
C ILE A 308 -9.97 -4.08 8.31
N ALA A 309 -9.02 -4.53 7.49
CA ALA A 309 -8.26 -5.74 7.76
C ALA A 309 -7.05 -5.45 8.65
N VAL A 310 -7.00 -6.09 9.82
CA VAL A 310 -5.96 -6.05 10.84
C VAL A 310 -5.11 -7.32 10.73
N VAL A 311 -3.92 -7.18 10.15
CA VAL A 311 -2.99 -8.29 9.95
C VAL A 311 -1.81 -8.14 10.91
N ILE A 312 -1.66 -9.06 11.85
CA ILE A 312 -0.54 -9.08 12.80
C ILE A 312 0.28 -10.33 12.54
N LEU A 313 1.50 -10.14 12.04
CA LEU A 313 2.35 -11.24 11.57
C LEU A 313 3.41 -11.61 12.61
N ARG A 314 3.79 -12.89 12.65
CA ARG A 314 5.06 -13.29 13.26
C ARG A 314 6.21 -12.55 12.60
N ILE A 315 7.28 -12.32 13.35
CA ILE A 315 8.44 -11.59 12.83
C ILE A 315 9.03 -12.20 11.55
N GLN A 316 9.07 -13.53 11.44
CA GLN A 316 9.56 -14.25 10.25
C GLN A 316 8.63 -14.03 9.04
N ASP A 317 7.32 -14.15 9.24
CA ASP A 317 6.32 -13.90 8.21
C ASP A 317 6.31 -12.43 7.78
N PHE A 318 6.45 -11.52 8.74
CA PHE A 318 6.56 -10.08 8.50
C PHE A 318 7.78 -9.76 7.64
N GLN A 319 8.95 -10.30 7.96
CA GLN A 319 10.17 -10.10 7.16
C GLN A 319 10.01 -10.60 5.72
N ARG A 320 9.36 -11.75 5.53
CA ARG A 320 9.05 -12.34 4.22
C ARG A 320 8.08 -11.47 3.41
N ILE A 321 6.99 -11.01 4.03
CA ILE A 321 5.90 -10.30 3.35
C ILE A 321 6.22 -8.83 3.14
N ALA A 322 6.80 -8.17 4.14
CA ALA A 322 7.04 -6.73 4.13
C ALA A 322 8.30 -6.32 3.33
N LYS A 323 9.12 -7.27 2.85
CA LYS A 323 10.28 -7.07 1.94
C LYS A 323 11.00 -5.72 2.12
N ARG A 324 11.55 -5.47 3.32
CA ARG A 324 12.30 -4.26 3.75
C ARG A 324 11.47 -3.03 4.22
N ARG A 325 10.14 -3.12 4.33
CA ARG A 325 9.34 -2.07 5.01
C ARG A 325 9.50 -2.19 6.52
N ALA A 326 10.26 -1.27 7.11
CA ALA A 326 10.47 -1.22 8.54
C ALA A 326 9.25 -0.57 9.22
N GLY A 327 8.53 -1.31 10.08
CA GLY A 327 7.64 -0.72 11.07
C GLY A 327 6.13 -0.71 10.77
N GLY A 328 5.63 -1.56 9.87
CA GLY A 328 4.19 -1.68 9.54
C GLY A 328 3.78 -0.88 8.30
N PHE A 329 2.54 -1.06 7.84
CA PHE A 329 1.91 -0.18 6.85
C PHE A 329 0.38 -0.37 6.79
N TYR A 330 -0.34 0.70 6.47
CA TYR A 330 -1.74 0.71 6.05
C TYR A 330 -1.84 0.97 4.55
N ASN A 331 -2.61 0.14 3.85
CA ASN A 331 -2.97 0.35 2.46
C ASN A 331 -4.41 0.90 2.38
N PRO A 332 -4.60 2.18 2.04
CA PRO A 332 -5.93 2.78 1.95
C PRO A 332 -6.76 2.25 0.78
N HIS A 333 -6.16 1.58 -0.21
CA HIS A 333 -6.91 1.01 -1.33
C HIS A 333 -7.55 -0.34 -0.97
N THR A 334 -6.86 -1.16 -0.18
CA THR A 334 -7.35 -2.48 0.25
C THR A 334 -7.88 -2.47 1.69
N HIS A 335 -7.86 -1.30 2.34
CA HIS A 335 -8.18 -1.10 3.76
C HIS A 335 -7.46 -2.08 4.68
N THR A 336 -6.22 -2.42 4.37
CA THR A 336 -5.44 -3.44 5.08
C THR A 336 -4.31 -2.78 5.84
N LEU A 337 -4.28 -2.95 7.16
CA LEU A 337 -3.12 -2.66 7.98
C LEU A 337 -2.34 -3.94 8.26
N ILE A 338 -1.01 -3.84 8.17
CA ILE A 338 -0.08 -4.90 8.55
C ILE A 338 0.86 -4.36 9.62
N ALA A 339 0.91 -5.04 10.76
CA ALA A 339 1.79 -4.71 11.88
C ALA A 339 2.60 -5.94 12.33
N PRO A 340 3.83 -5.76 12.83
CA PRO A 340 4.65 -6.85 13.39
C PRO A 340 4.26 -7.20 14.84
N ASP A 341 3.53 -6.32 15.52
CA ASP A 341 3.01 -6.56 16.87
C ASP A 341 1.79 -5.67 17.18
N ILE A 342 1.22 -5.89 18.36
CA ILE A 342 0.07 -5.17 18.92
C ILE A 342 0.45 -3.84 19.61
N GLY A 343 1.65 -3.32 19.38
CA GLY A 343 2.21 -2.15 20.05
C GLY A 343 1.90 -0.84 19.33
N GLY A 344 2.76 0.17 19.55
CA GLY A 344 2.59 1.50 18.97
C GLY A 344 2.51 1.53 17.44
N VAL A 345 3.14 0.57 16.76
CA VAL A 345 3.04 0.40 15.29
C VAL A 345 1.60 0.11 14.87
N LEU A 346 0.91 -0.80 15.56
CA LEU A 346 -0.49 -1.09 15.27
C LEU A 346 -1.34 0.18 15.44
N ILE A 347 -1.13 0.94 16.51
CA ILE A 347 -1.89 2.18 16.76
C ILE A 347 -1.58 3.25 15.70
N HIS A 348 -0.33 3.31 15.22
CA HIS A 348 0.05 4.16 14.10
C HIS A 348 -0.78 3.82 12.84
N GLU A 349 -0.75 2.56 12.41
CA GLU A 349 -1.46 2.14 11.19
C GLU A 349 -2.98 2.18 11.34
N PHE A 350 -3.49 1.93 12.55
CA PHE A 350 -4.91 2.06 12.84
C PHE A 350 -5.37 3.51 12.80
N THR A 351 -4.54 4.46 13.27
CA THR A 351 -4.80 5.89 13.13
C THR A 351 -4.89 6.30 11.66
N HIS A 352 -4.04 5.75 10.78
CA HIS A 352 -4.19 5.93 9.33
C HIS A 352 -5.56 5.42 8.87
N ALA A 353 -5.97 4.22 9.27
CA ALA A 353 -7.27 3.67 8.86
C ALA A 353 -8.46 4.58 9.25
N LEU A 354 -8.43 5.15 10.45
CA LEU A 354 -9.45 6.10 10.90
C LEU A 354 -9.40 7.42 10.13
N HIS A 355 -8.21 7.96 9.90
CA HIS A 355 -7.99 9.18 9.13
C HIS A 355 -8.47 9.02 7.68
N PHE A 356 -8.11 7.92 7.03
CA PHE A 356 -8.55 7.61 5.67
C PHE A 356 -10.07 7.40 5.59
N GLY A 357 -10.67 6.78 6.62
CA GLY A 357 -12.12 6.74 6.78
C GLY A 357 -12.74 8.13 6.76
N ASP A 358 -12.19 9.08 7.53
CA ASP A 358 -12.71 10.45 7.59
C ASP A 358 -12.56 11.21 6.25
N ILE A 359 -11.36 11.21 5.67
CA ILE A 359 -11.09 11.98 4.45
C ILE A 359 -11.72 11.37 3.20
N SER A 360 -12.07 10.07 3.21
CA SER A 360 -12.84 9.44 2.13
C SER A 360 -14.23 10.04 2.01
N VAL A 361 -14.90 10.30 3.14
CA VAL A 361 -16.20 10.98 3.18
C VAL A 361 -16.06 12.42 2.70
N LYS A 362 -14.99 13.11 3.13
CA LYS A 362 -14.70 14.50 2.75
C LYS A 362 -14.15 14.68 1.33
N ARG A 363 -13.76 13.59 0.64
CA ARG A 363 -13.10 13.58 -0.69
C ARG A 363 -11.80 14.38 -0.72
N GLN A 364 -10.94 14.19 0.28
CA GLN A 364 -9.69 14.94 0.43
C GLN A 364 -8.48 14.01 0.38
N ALA A 365 -7.36 14.52 -0.15
CA ALA A 365 -6.07 13.82 -0.18
C ALA A 365 -5.05 14.62 0.65
N HIS A 366 -5.01 14.36 1.95
CA HIS A 366 -4.22 15.17 2.87
C HIS A 366 -2.71 15.07 2.60
N PRO A 367 -1.94 16.15 2.81
CA PRO A 367 -0.50 16.15 2.58
C PRO A 367 0.19 15.25 3.60
N ILE A 368 1.33 14.68 3.20
CA ILE A 368 1.99 13.61 3.95
C ILE A 368 2.37 14.02 5.40
N TRP A 369 2.67 15.29 5.65
CA TRP A 369 2.99 15.76 7.01
C TRP A 369 1.78 15.70 7.95
N VAL A 370 0.54 15.86 7.44
CA VAL A 370 -0.69 15.69 8.24
C VAL A 370 -0.91 14.21 8.51
N VAL A 371 -0.87 13.39 7.44
CA VAL A 371 -1.08 11.94 7.50
C VAL A 371 -0.12 11.29 8.52
N GLU A 372 1.18 11.48 8.32
CA GLU A 372 2.20 10.93 9.21
C GLU A 372 2.25 11.65 10.56
N GLY A 373 1.96 12.95 10.60
CA GLY A 373 1.96 13.72 11.83
C GLY A 373 0.91 13.23 12.82
N LEU A 374 -0.32 12.96 12.35
CA LEU A 374 -1.40 12.43 13.17
C LEU A 374 -1.07 11.02 13.68
N ALA A 375 -0.73 10.10 12.77
CA ALA A 375 -0.39 8.72 13.13
C ALA A 375 0.81 8.65 14.10
N THR A 376 1.88 9.40 13.81
CA THR A 376 3.01 9.48 14.75
C THR A 376 2.67 10.23 16.03
N CYS A 377 1.64 11.05 16.13
CA CYS A 377 1.25 11.66 17.40
C CYS A 377 0.65 10.59 18.34
N PHE A 378 -0.27 9.77 17.80
CA PHE A 378 -1.03 8.80 18.58
C PHE A 378 -0.34 7.42 18.73
N GLU A 379 0.66 7.07 17.90
CA GLU A 379 1.43 5.82 18.03
C GLU A 379 2.07 5.61 19.43
N SER A 380 2.28 6.70 20.18
CA SER A 380 2.72 6.64 21.58
C SER A 380 1.77 7.49 22.41
N SER A 381 0.60 6.94 22.67
CA SER A 381 -0.43 7.53 23.54
C SER A 381 -0.91 6.50 24.55
N ASP A 382 -1.51 7.00 25.63
CA ASP A 382 -2.21 6.18 26.62
C ASP A 382 -3.72 6.45 26.50
N LEU A 383 -4.55 5.44 26.73
CA LEU A 383 -5.99 5.63 26.90
C LEU A 383 -6.27 6.04 28.35
N ILE A 384 -6.69 7.30 28.56
CA ILE A 384 -6.96 7.88 29.88
C ILE A 384 -8.31 8.57 29.82
N ASN A 385 -9.25 8.19 30.69
CA ASN A 385 -10.61 8.75 30.76
C ASN A 385 -11.27 8.82 29.37
N GLU A 386 -11.22 7.70 28.63
CA GLU A 386 -11.75 7.57 27.26
C GLU A 386 -11.01 8.37 26.17
N HIS A 387 -9.96 9.12 26.49
CA HIS A 387 -9.17 9.89 25.53
C HIS A 387 -7.86 9.20 25.19
N ALA A 388 -7.43 9.31 23.92
CA ALA A 388 -6.10 8.92 23.49
C ALA A 388 -5.16 10.10 23.77
N VAL A 389 -4.34 9.99 24.82
CA VAL A 389 -3.45 11.07 25.31
C VAL A 389 -2.03 10.86 24.78
N PRO A 390 -1.56 11.64 23.77
CA PRO A 390 -0.21 11.53 23.26
C PRO A 390 0.85 11.74 24.35
N ARG A 391 1.94 10.98 24.24
CA ARG A 391 3.14 11.05 25.08
C ARG A 391 4.37 11.48 24.31
N HIS A 392 5.47 11.69 25.01
CA HIS A 392 6.77 11.82 24.37
C HIS A 392 7.29 10.46 23.92
N ASN A 393 8.04 10.44 22.82
CA ASN A 393 8.79 9.26 22.38
C ASN A 393 10.20 9.64 21.89
N GLY A 394 10.94 8.65 21.39
CA GLY A 394 12.31 8.80 20.91
C GLY A 394 12.51 9.87 19.83
N ARG A 395 11.46 10.21 19.06
CA ARG A 395 11.52 11.25 18.03
C ARG A 395 11.81 12.64 18.62
N LEU A 396 11.57 12.89 19.92
CA LEU A 396 11.97 14.16 20.55
C LEU A 396 13.48 14.37 20.45
N MET A 397 14.25 13.32 20.70
CA MET A 397 15.70 13.40 20.71
C MET A 397 16.25 13.59 19.30
N ILE A 398 15.62 12.97 18.30
CA ILE A 398 15.93 13.20 16.89
C ILE A 398 15.69 14.68 16.55
N LEU A 399 14.52 15.22 16.90
CA LEU A 399 14.19 16.61 16.62
C LEU A 399 15.11 17.58 17.35
N LYS A 400 15.38 17.36 18.65
CA LYS A 400 16.30 18.21 19.42
C LYS A 400 17.72 18.22 18.84
N ARG A 401 18.24 17.07 18.41
CA ARG A 401 19.54 16.98 17.72
C ARG A 401 19.52 17.71 16.39
N ALA A 402 18.45 17.59 15.62
CA ALA A 402 18.30 18.33 14.36
C ALA A 402 18.25 19.85 14.59
N ILE A 403 17.52 20.32 15.60
CA ILE A 403 17.47 21.73 16.01
C ILE A 403 18.87 22.23 16.41
N ALA A 404 19.57 21.49 17.29
CA ALA A 404 20.90 21.88 17.74
C ALA A 404 21.93 21.94 16.60
N ALA A 405 21.78 21.09 15.58
CA ALA A 405 22.65 21.05 14.41
C ALA A 405 22.23 22.00 13.27
N GLY A 406 21.13 22.76 13.41
CA GLY A 406 20.58 23.57 12.32
C GLY A 406 20.10 22.75 11.11
N LYS A 407 19.74 21.48 11.31
CA LYS A 407 19.37 20.51 10.27
C LYS A 407 17.85 20.25 10.20
N THR A 408 17.03 21.13 10.76
CA THR A 408 15.56 21.06 10.60
C THR A 408 15.14 21.42 9.18
N ILE A 409 14.00 20.90 8.75
CA ILE A 409 13.32 21.28 7.53
C ILE A 409 12.45 22.50 7.85
N PRO A 410 12.58 23.65 7.16
CA PRO A 410 11.69 24.78 7.38
C PRO A 410 10.21 24.36 7.28
N LEU A 411 9.36 24.79 8.21
CA LEU A 411 7.96 24.30 8.30
C LEU A 411 7.22 24.48 6.98
N LYS A 412 7.35 25.65 6.36
CA LYS A 412 6.76 25.92 5.04
C LYS A 412 7.19 24.88 4.00
N ARG A 413 8.46 24.45 3.99
CA ARG A 413 8.96 23.41 3.08
C ARG A 413 8.45 22.02 3.47
N LEU A 414 8.45 21.68 4.76
CA LEU A 414 7.95 20.39 5.27
C LEU A 414 6.51 20.15 4.81
N MET A 415 5.66 21.18 4.89
CA MET A 415 4.24 21.11 4.57
C MET A 415 3.95 20.96 3.06
N HIS A 416 4.94 21.21 2.21
CA HIS A 416 4.86 21.04 0.76
C HIS A 416 5.50 19.74 0.24
N LEU A 417 6.13 18.94 1.11
CA LEU A 417 6.82 17.73 0.65
C LEU A 417 5.82 16.72 0.05
N SER A 418 6.16 16.19 -1.13
CA SER A 418 5.56 14.96 -1.63
C SER A 418 5.96 13.77 -0.77
N HIS A 419 5.19 12.67 -0.82
CA HIS A 419 5.53 11.43 -0.12
C HIS A 419 6.97 10.97 -0.42
N ARG A 420 7.40 11.00 -1.69
CA ARG A 420 8.77 10.64 -2.08
C ARG A 420 9.83 11.53 -1.43
N GLN A 421 9.61 12.84 -1.37
CA GLN A 421 10.56 13.76 -0.76
C GLN A 421 10.59 13.59 0.77
N PHE A 422 9.43 13.43 1.41
CA PHE A 422 9.31 13.15 2.83
C PHE A 422 10.13 11.90 3.21
N MET A 423 9.99 10.81 2.45
CA MET A 423 10.70 9.57 2.72
C MET A 423 12.23 9.68 2.57
N ARG A 424 12.76 10.60 1.75
CA ARG A 424 14.22 10.85 1.66
C ARG A 424 14.80 11.46 2.94
N VAL A 425 13.97 12.11 3.75
CA VAL A 425 14.34 12.77 5.01
C VAL A 425 13.49 12.28 6.18
N ALA A 426 13.03 11.02 6.09
CA ALA A 426 12.00 10.45 6.95
C ALA A 426 12.28 10.68 8.45
N SER A 427 13.50 10.44 8.91
CA SER A 427 13.86 10.55 10.34
C SER A 427 13.48 11.91 10.94
N VAL A 428 13.90 13.01 10.30
CA VAL A 428 13.62 14.38 10.79
C VAL A 428 12.18 14.79 10.44
N ALA A 429 11.68 14.42 9.25
CA ALA A 429 10.34 14.80 8.81
C ALA A 429 9.23 14.20 9.69
N TYR A 430 9.35 12.93 10.07
CA TYR A 430 8.49 12.28 11.06
C TYR A 430 8.57 12.98 12.42
N ALA A 431 9.77 13.32 12.87
CA ALA A 431 9.96 13.97 14.17
C ALA A 431 9.33 15.37 14.21
N GLN A 432 9.52 16.18 13.17
CA GLN A 432 8.89 17.51 13.07
C GLN A 432 7.37 17.40 12.98
N SER A 433 6.84 16.56 12.09
CA SER A 433 5.40 16.39 11.91
C SER A 433 4.71 15.93 13.19
N ARG A 434 5.30 14.96 13.92
CA ARG A 434 4.82 14.52 15.23
C ARG A 434 4.75 15.69 16.21
N TYR A 435 5.84 16.45 16.37
CA TYR A 435 5.92 17.48 17.42
C TYR A 435 5.14 18.76 17.08
N LEU A 436 4.73 18.95 15.82
CA LEU A 436 3.70 19.90 15.45
C LEU A 436 2.32 19.46 15.94
N MET A 437 1.91 18.22 15.63
CA MET A 437 0.64 17.68 16.12
C MET A 437 0.60 17.61 17.65
N PHE A 438 1.71 17.25 18.27
CA PHE A 438 1.85 17.22 19.72
C PHE A 438 1.77 18.61 20.35
N TYR A 439 2.35 19.65 19.72
CA TYR A 439 2.17 21.04 20.16
C TYR A 439 0.70 21.43 20.11
N LEU A 440 0.04 21.20 18.98
CA LEU A 440 -1.38 21.53 18.80
C LEU A 440 -2.24 20.79 19.84
N TYR A 441 -1.96 19.52 20.10
CA TYR A 441 -2.63 18.77 21.16
C TYR A 441 -2.42 19.42 22.53
N LYS A 442 -1.17 19.71 22.91
CA LYS A 442 -0.83 20.29 24.22
C LYS A 442 -1.40 21.69 24.43
N LYS A 443 -1.72 22.41 23.36
CA LYS A 443 -2.38 23.71 23.39
C LYS A 443 -3.90 23.64 23.28
N GLY A 444 -4.50 22.45 23.17
CA GLY A 444 -5.95 22.30 22.94
C GLY A 444 -6.39 22.74 21.54
N LEU A 445 -5.47 22.83 20.59
CA LEU A 445 -5.68 23.35 19.24
C LEU A 445 -5.80 22.26 18.18
N LEU A 446 -5.49 21.00 18.47
CA LEU A 446 -5.42 19.94 17.44
C LEU A 446 -6.74 19.74 16.69
N ARG A 447 -7.86 19.61 17.40
CA ARG A 447 -9.18 19.47 16.78
C ARG A 447 -9.55 20.69 15.94
N LYS A 448 -9.33 21.89 16.51
CA LYS A 448 -9.57 23.16 15.82
C LYS A 448 -8.75 23.26 14.54
N PHE A 449 -7.48 22.86 14.58
CA PHE A 449 -6.61 22.79 13.42
C PHE A 449 -7.16 21.81 12.37
N TYR A 450 -7.41 20.56 12.75
CA TYR A 450 -7.86 19.53 11.81
C TYR A 450 -9.16 19.94 11.12
N LYS A 451 -10.13 20.45 11.89
CA LYS A 451 -11.39 20.97 11.35
C LYS A 451 -11.18 22.14 10.39
N THR A 452 -10.41 23.15 10.82
CA THR A 452 -10.10 24.33 9.98
C THR A 452 -9.40 23.91 8.69
N PHE A 453 -8.48 22.96 8.77
CA PHE A 453 -7.77 22.41 7.62
C PHE A 453 -8.74 21.71 6.66
N CYS A 454 -9.59 20.81 7.16
CA CYS A 454 -10.60 20.14 6.34
C CYS A 454 -11.55 21.13 5.66
N ASP A 455 -12.00 22.16 6.40
CA ASP A 455 -12.96 23.15 5.90
C ASP A 455 -12.31 24.09 4.85
N THR A 456 -11.01 24.34 4.95
CA THR A 456 -10.26 25.22 4.03
C THR A 456 -9.43 24.48 2.97
N TYR A 457 -9.49 23.15 2.94
CA TYR A 457 -8.63 22.28 2.12
C TYR A 457 -8.62 22.64 0.62
N LYS A 458 -9.75 23.06 0.06
CA LYS A 458 -9.85 23.47 -1.35
C LYS A 458 -9.01 24.72 -1.66
N LYS A 459 -8.85 25.62 -0.69
CA LYS A 459 -8.08 26.87 -0.81
C LYS A 459 -6.59 26.64 -0.55
N ASP A 460 -6.29 25.83 0.45
CA ASP A 460 -4.92 25.47 0.80
C ASP A 460 -4.82 23.98 1.16
N ARG A 461 -4.22 23.21 0.24
CA ARG A 461 -4.02 21.77 0.42
C ARG A 461 -2.84 21.44 1.33
N THR A 462 -2.00 22.41 1.67
CA THR A 462 -0.82 22.22 2.50
C THR A 462 -1.15 22.30 4.00
N GLY A 463 -2.18 23.07 4.36
CA GLY A 463 -2.59 23.29 5.74
C GLY A 463 -1.86 24.45 6.44
N ILE A 464 -1.04 25.23 5.72
CA ILE A 464 -0.38 26.44 6.22
C ILE A 464 -1.42 27.48 6.66
N CYS A 465 -2.37 27.83 5.79
CA CYS A 465 -3.38 28.83 6.09
C CYS A 465 -4.24 28.42 7.30
N ALA A 466 -4.55 27.12 7.41
CA ALA A 466 -5.27 26.58 8.55
C ALA A 466 -4.45 26.67 9.84
N LEU A 467 -3.16 26.35 9.79
CA LEU A 467 -2.27 26.44 10.93
C LEU A 467 -2.11 27.88 11.39
N GLU A 468 -1.80 28.81 10.48
CA GLU A 468 -1.65 30.24 10.77
C GLU A 468 -2.92 30.82 11.41
N LYS A 469 -4.10 30.48 10.87
CA LYS A 469 -5.39 30.88 11.44
C LYS A 469 -5.60 30.35 12.86
N VAL A 470 -5.17 29.12 13.14
CA VAL A 470 -5.39 28.47 14.43
C VAL A 470 -4.42 28.99 15.49
N VAL A 471 -3.17 29.24 15.12
CA VAL A 471 -2.14 29.75 16.04
C VAL A 471 -2.12 31.28 16.13
N GLY A 472 -2.77 31.97 15.19
CA GLY A 472 -2.86 33.43 15.13
C GLY A 472 -1.55 34.13 14.74
N LYS A 473 -0.66 33.45 13.99
CA LYS A 473 0.68 33.94 13.61
C LYS A 473 1.03 33.46 12.21
N SER A 474 1.94 34.15 11.53
CA SER A 474 2.51 33.62 10.29
C SER A 474 3.31 32.35 10.58
N ILE A 475 3.47 31.49 9.57
CA ILE A 475 4.17 30.22 9.71
C ILE A 475 5.62 30.41 10.16
N ASP A 476 6.29 31.47 9.72
CA ASP A 476 7.67 31.78 10.06
C ASP A 476 7.82 32.27 11.51
N GLN A 477 6.85 33.07 11.99
CA GLN A 477 6.79 33.48 13.40
C GLN A 477 6.49 32.29 14.31
N PHE A 478 5.54 31.45 13.90
CA PHE A 478 5.18 30.23 14.63
C PHE A 478 6.34 29.25 14.70
N GLU A 479 7.08 29.02 13.61
CA GLU A 479 8.23 28.11 13.58
C GLU A 479 9.27 28.48 14.64
N LYS A 480 9.62 29.76 14.78
CA LYS A 480 10.57 30.24 15.79
C LYS A 480 10.10 29.93 17.22
N GLU A 481 8.84 30.23 17.54
CA GLU A 481 8.27 29.92 18.85
C GLU A 481 8.22 28.41 19.10
N TRP A 482 7.77 27.65 18.10
CA TRP A 482 7.64 26.20 18.20
C TRP A 482 9.00 25.55 18.44
N ILE A 483 10.07 26.01 17.79
CA ILE A 483 11.45 25.55 18.04
C ILE A 483 11.85 25.79 19.51
N GLU A 484 11.59 26.98 20.05
CA GLU A 484 11.90 27.29 21.46
C GLU A 484 11.05 26.48 22.44
N TRP A 485 9.81 26.19 22.09
CA TRP A 485 8.97 25.26 22.85
C TRP A 485 9.56 23.85 22.84
N VAL A 486 9.97 23.34 21.67
CA VAL A 486 10.59 22.01 21.55
C VAL A 486 11.89 21.92 22.36
N LYS A 487 12.74 22.95 22.35
CA LYS A 487 13.97 23.01 23.15
C LYS A 487 13.67 22.83 24.64
N ARG A 488 12.59 23.46 25.15
CA ARG A 488 12.17 23.38 26.56
C ARG A 488 11.50 22.06 26.96
N LEU A 489 11.00 21.27 26.01
CA LEU A 489 10.38 19.98 26.31
C LEU A 489 11.34 19.04 27.05
N GLN A 490 10.90 18.48 28.18
CA GLN A 490 11.66 17.46 28.89
C GLN A 490 11.00 16.09 28.72
N TRP A 491 11.71 15.14 28.10
CA TRP A 491 11.32 13.75 28.17
C TRP A 491 12.00 13.07 29.34
N ARG A 492 11.39 13.21 30.51
CA ARG A 492 11.76 12.40 31.67
C ARG A 492 11.05 11.06 31.51
N ARG A 493 11.76 10.03 31.04
CA ARG A 493 11.26 8.66 31.22
C ARG A 493 11.11 8.46 32.73
N GLU A 494 9.89 8.20 33.17
CA GLU A 494 9.67 7.80 34.56
C GLU A 494 10.54 6.57 34.83
N ARG A 495 11.40 6.69 35.84
CA ARG A 495 12.36 5.69 36.24
C ARG A 495 12.30 5.57 37.75
N VAL A 496 12.50 4.35 38.22
CA VAL A 496 12.92 4.12 39.61
C VAL A 496 14.32 4.71 39.78
N LYS A 497 14.56 5.42 40.89
CA LYS A 497 15.87 6.02 41.22
C LYS A 497 16.94 4.93 41.39
N LYS A 498 18.22 5.30 41.25
CA LYS A 498 19.35 4.43 41.62
C LYS A 498 19.17 3.93 43.07
N GLY A 499 19.46 2.66 43.31
CA GLY A 499 19.21 1.97 44.57
C GLY A 499 17.78 1.47 44.79
N GLY A 500 16.81 1.93 43.99
CA GLY A 500 15.42 1.47 44.08
C GLY A 500 15.16 0.12 43.38
N PRO A 501 13.91 -0.39 43.44
CA PRO A 501 13.54 -1.68 42.87
C PRO A 501 13.77 -1.79 41.35
N PHE A 502 14.21 -2.98 40.92
CA PHE A 502 14.63 -3.26 39.56
C PHE A 502 14.10 -4.61 39.07
N LEU A 503 13.55 -4.62 37.86
CA LEU A 503 13.16 -5.84 37.13
C LEU A 503 14.20 -6.24 36.08
N GLY A 504 14.76 -5.27 35.36
CA GLY A 504 15.67 -5.51 34.24
C GLY A 504 14.97 -5.84 32.92
N ILE A 505 13.94 -5.08 32.58
CA ILE A 505 13.20 -5.24 31.32
C ILE A 505 13.05 -3.92 30.58
N VAL A 506 12.89 -4.02 29.26
CA VAL A 506 12.42 -2.94 28.40
C VAL A 506 11.05 -3.33 27.87
N THR A 507 10.05 -2.48 28.12
CA THR A 507 8.68 -2.71 27.68
C THR A 507 8.16 -1.56 26.83
N ALA A 508 7.09 -1.82 26.08
CA ALA A 508 6.25 -0.75 25.54
C ALA A 508 4.76 -1.13 25.67
N PRO A 509 3.85 -0.15 25.72
CA PRO A 509 2.42 -0.40 25.65
C PRO A 509 2.05 -1.24 24.42
N ALA A 510 1.20 -2.21 24.65
CA ALA A 510 0.66 -3.14 23.67
C ALA A 510 -0.81 -3.42 24.00
N ALA A 511 -1.57 -3.96 23.05
CA ALA A 511 -2.97 -4.29 23.31
C ALA A 511 -3.09 -5.26 24.50
N GLY A 512 -3.79 -4.82 25.55
CA GLY A 512 -4.04 -5.62 26.75
C GLY A 512 -2.94 -5.62 27.83
N GLY A 513 -1.79 -4.97 27.63
CA GLY A 513 -0.73 -4.91 28.64
C GLY A 513 0.59 -4.26 28.19
N LEU A 514 1.69 -4.59 28.87
CA LEU A 514 3.04 -4.15 28.52
C LEU A 514 3.82 -5.29 27.86
N LYS A 515 4.14 -5.15 26.57
CA LYS A 515 4.96 -6.12 25.85
C LYS A 515 6.42 -5.97 26.25
N VAL A 516 7.08 -7.08 26.54
CA VAL A 516 8.52 -7.16 26.84
C VAL A 516 9.31 -7.22 25.53
N TYR A 517 10.12 -6.20 25.26
CA TYR A 517 11.01 -6.13 24.09
C TYR A 517 12.42 -6.61 24.39
N ARG A 518 12.85 -6.49 25.65
CA ARG A 518 14.17 -6.95 26.09
C ARG A 518 14.09 -7.38 27.54
N VAL A 519 14.76 -8.48 27.85
CA VAL A 519 15.08 -8.90 29.22
C VAL A 519 16.60 -8.76 29.36
N VAL A 520 17.05 -8.08 30.41
CA VAL A 520 18.48 -7.92 30.70
C VAL A 520 18.99 -9.24 31.28
N GLU A 521 20.10 -9.74 30.76
CA GLU A 521 20.69 -10.99 31.24
C GLU A 521 21.09 -10.89 32.72
N GLY A 522 20.92 -11.99 33.47
CA GLY A 522 21.18 -12.03 34.92
C GLY A 522 20.24 -11.17 35.79
N SER A 523 19.27 -10.47 35.19
CA SER A 523 18.33 -9.62 35.91
C SER A 523 17.29 -10.41 36.72
N PRO A 524 16.62 -9.76 37.69
CA PRO A 524 15.45 -10.32 38.38
C PRO A 524 14.40 -10.94 37.46
N ALA A 525 14.05 -10.24 36.37
CA ALA A 525 13.09 -10.73 35.39
C ALA A 525 13.61 -11.99 34.66
N ALA A 526 14.88 -12.03 34.28
CA ALA A 526 15.49 -13.21 33.66
C ALA A 526 15.46 -14.42 34.61
N LYS A 527 15.81 -14.22 35.88
CA LYS A 527 15.80 -15.27 36.92
C LYS A 527 14.40 -15.81 37.21
N ALA A 528 13.40 -14.94 37.17
CA ALA A 528 11.99 -15.33 37.30
C ALA A 528 11.39 -15.93 36.02
N GLY A 529 12.18 -16.07 34.96
CA GLY A 529 11.77 -16.71 33.72
C GLY A 529 10.92 -15.84 32.80
N LEU A 530 10.92 -14.51 32.96
CA LEU A 530 10.29 -13.57 32.02
C LEU A 530 11.03 -13.60 30.67
N LYS A 531 10.30 -13.56 29.55
CA LYS A 531 10.85 -13.70 28.19
C LYS A 531 10.50 -12.51 27.30
N VAL A 532 11.30 -12.32 26.26
CA VAL A 532 10.95 -11.39 25.17
C VAL A 532 9.64 -11.87 24.52
N ASN A 533 8.77 -10.92 24.18
CA ASN A 533 7.40 -11.10 23.69
C ASN A 533 6.34 -11.47 24.74
N ASP A 534 6.69 -11.68 26.02
CA ASP A 534 5.68 -11.74 27.07
C ASP A 534 4.89 -10.42 27.11
N ILE A 535 3.58 -10.51 27.37
CA ILE A 535 2.72 -9.35 27.63
C ILE A 535 2.35 -9.36 29.10
N ILE A 536 2.91 -8.41 29.86
CA ILE A 536 2.59 -8.25 31.27
C ILE A 536 1.22 -7.59 31.37
N VAL A 537 0.24 -8.32 31.93
CA VAL A 537 -1.15 -7.85 32.02
C VAL A 537 -1.48 -7.28 33.41
N LYS A 538 -0.91 -7.86 34.47
CA LYS A 538 -1.04 -7.37 35.85
C LYS A 538 0.24 -7.52 36.64
N ALA A 539 0.38 -6.70 37.66
CA ALA A 539 1.31 -6.91 38.76
C ALA A 539 0.60 -6.64 40.09
N ASP A 540 0.74 -7.55 41.06
CA ASP A 540 0.08 -7.52 42.37
C ASP A 540 -1.44 -7.28 42.26
N GLY A 541 -2.08 -8.03 41.37
CA GLY A 541 -3.51 -7.94 41.11
C GLY A 541 -3.96 -6.66 40.37
N LYS A 542 -3.06 -5.70 40.10
CA LYS A 542 -3.39 -4.44 39.43
C LYS A 542 -3.05 -4.50 37.94
N PRO A 543 -3.96 -4.09 37.04
CA PRO A 543 -3.68 -3.99 35.61
C PRO A 543 -2.48 -3.09 35.30
N LEU A 544 -1.59 -3.56 34.41
CA LEU A 544 -0.47 -2.77 33.89
C LEU A 544 -0.72 -2.46 32.42
N LYS A 545 -1.11 -1.22 32.11
CA LYS A 545 -1.39 -0.76 30.73
C LYS A 545 -0.30 0.14 30.18
N THR A 546 0.33 0.93 31.06
CA THR A 546 1.28 1.98 30.68
C THR A 546 2.63 1.77 31.36
N HIS A 547 3.70 2.34 30.77
CA HIS A 547 5.02 2.35 31.42
C HIS A 547 4.99 3.05 32.78
N LYS A 548 4.09 4.03 32.94
CA LYS A 548 3.85 4.71 34.21
C LYS A 548 3.30 3.76 35.26
N ASP A 549 2.31 2.92 34.91
CA ASP A 549 1.74 1.93 35.82
C ASP A 549 2.83 0.98 36.35
N LEU A 550 3.73 0.54 35.47
CA LEU A 550 4.86 -0.32 35.86
C LEU A 550 5.81 0.40 36.82
N VAL A 551 6.17 1.65 36.54
CA VAL A 551 7.06 2.42 37.42
C VAL A 551 6.39 2.74 38.75
N ASP A 552 5.11 3.10 38.74
CA ASP A 552 4.35 3.42 39.95
C ASP A 552 4.06 2.17 40.79
N MET A 553 3.92 0.99 40.18
CA MET A 553 3.95 -0.30 40.88
C MET A 553 5.33 -0.54 41.51
N LEU A 554 6.41 -0.40 40.74
CA LEU A 554 7.75 -0.64 41.27
C LEU A 554 8.06 0.30 42.43
N ARG A 555 7.70 1.59 42.35
CA ARG A 555 7.94 2.57 43.43
C ARG A 555 7.27 2.24 44.76
N LYS A 556 6.26 1.36 44.77
CA LYS A 556 5.60 0.89 46.00
C LYS A 556 6.36 -0.23 46.71
N HIS A 557 7.43 -0.73 46.09
CA HIS A 557 8.21 -1.85 46.57
C HIS A 557 9.66 -1.44 46.90
N LYS A 558 10.36 -2.35 47.55
CA LYS A 558 11.80 -2.27 47.86
C LYS A 558 12.56 -3.38 47.11
N PRO A 559 13.87 -3.20 46.87
CA PRO A 559 14.71 -4.31 46.46
C PRO A 559 14.57 -5.49 47.43
N GLY A 560 14.38 -6.70 46.90
CA GLY A 560 14.15 -7.92 47.67
C GLY A 560 12.69 -8.35 47.75
N ASP A 561 11.73 -7.43 47.56
CA ASP A 561 10.30 -7.77 47.55
C ASP A 561 9.97 -8.70 46.38
N VAL A 562 8.97 -9.56 46.56
CA VAL A 562 8.48 -10.46 45.51
C VAL A 562 7.18 -9.89 44.96
N VAL A 563 7.19 -9.57 43.66
CA VAL A 563 6.02 -9.10 42.94
C VAL A 563 5.42 -10.25 42.15
N GLU A 564 4.11 -10.41 42.23
CA GLU A 564 3.40 -11.38 41.41
C GLU A 564 3.02 -10.73 40.08
N MET A 565 3.56 -11.25 38.97
CA MET A 565 3.33 -10.75 37.63
C MET A 565 2.52 -11.75 36.82
N GLU A 566 1.32 -11.35 36.44
CA GLU A 566 0.50 -12.09 35.48
C GLU A 566 0.98 -11.70 34.08
N VAL A 567 1.59 -12.64 33.37
CA VAL A 567 2.07 -12.47 32.01
C VAL A 567 1.30 -13.39 31.10
N LEU A 568 1.03 -12.91 29.89
CA LEU A 568 0.57 -13.76 28.84
C LEU A 568 1.75 -14.16 27.95
N ARG A 569 1.91 -15.46 27.79
CA ARG A 569 2.92 -16.07 26.95
C ARG A 569 2.24 -17.11 26.08
N ASP A 570 2.32 -16.93 24.77
CA ASP A 570 1.61 -17.74 23.80
C ASP A 570 0.08 -17.70 24.08
N GLU A 571 -0.58 -18.84 24.25
CA GLU A 571 -2.01 -18.94 24.60
C GLU A 571 -2.30 -18.92 26.10
N GLU A 572 -1.27 -18.99 26.94
CA GLU A 572 -1.42 -19.23 28.37
C GLU A 572 -1.10 -18.00 29.22
N THR A 573 -1.95 -17.77 30.21
CA THR A 573 -1.62 -16.87 31.31
C THR A 573 -0.68 -17.60 32.27
N LYS A 574 0.49 -17.01 32.53
CA LYS A 574 1.46 -17.49 33.51
C LYS A 574 1.59 -16.48 34.62
N VAL A 575 1.62 -16.99 35.85
CA VAL A 575 1.87 -16.18 37.03
C VAL A 575 3.34 -16.38 37.40
N LEU A 576 4.12 -15.31 37.33
CA LEU A 576 5.55 -15.31 37.63
C LEU A 576 5.80 -14.51 38.90
N LYS A 577 6.45 -15.12 39.88
CA LYS A 577 6.88 -14.44 41.11
C LYS A 577 8.28 -13.88 40.90
N VAL A 578 8.39 -12.56 40.83
CA VAL A 578 9.65 -11.88 40.52
C VAL A 578 10.21 -11.21 41.76
N LYS A 579 11.31 -11.73 42.29
CA LYS A 579 12.05 -11.10 43.39
C LYS A 579 12.84 -9.90 42.88
N LEU A 580 12.42 -8.68 43.21
CA LEU A 580 13.00 -7.44 42.71
C LEU A 580 14.46 -7.27 43.14
N GLY A 581 15.29 -6.76 42.25
CA GLY A 581 16.68 -6.40 42.53
C GLY A 581 16.84 -4.94 42.90
N ALA A 582 18.07 -4.53 43.22
CA ALA A 582 18.42 -3.12 43.36
C ALA A 582 18.95 -2.57 42.03
N ARG A 583 18.44 -1.41 41.61
CA ARG A 583 18.90 -0.70 40.43
C ARG A 583 20.30 -0.13 40.67
N LYS A 584 21.30 -0.58 39.92
CA LYS A 584 22.70 -0.17 40.12
C LYS A 584 23.08 1.14 39.43
N ASP A 585 22.31 1.56 38.42
CA ASP A 585 22.59 2.69 37.52
C ASP A 585 21.46 3.73 37.41
#